data_AF-A0A0G4AR55-F1
#
_entry.id   AF-A0A0G4AR55-F1
#
_cell.length_a   1.000
_cell.length_b   1.000
_cell.length_c   1.000
_cell.angle_alpha   90.00
_cell.angle_beta   90.00
_cell.angle_gamma   90.00
#
_symmetry.space_group_name_H-M   'P 1'
#
loop_
_entity.id
_entity.type
_entity.pdbx_description
1 polymer ?
#
loop_
_entity_poly.entity_id
_entity_poly.type
_entity_poly.pdbx_seq_one_letter_code
_entity_poly.pdbx_strand_id
1 'polypeptide(L)'
;MGVKIGVQIDALIMQKQILKIFFFSAIFFAVPNSSQATIIFEDNFDDSPDWQSQQTVAKSVGGNDRAWPATYVDACSSACPPQRWTAYRASASYFTDTPGNDTYVLNTDGARGGSGKGITLNVESTGSYGDWAGGSLDLSLGSVGYQELFVKYWLKYDSNWLWTNPGNTQHGQQKLIRISRFSGDINDYNNHNPQMFFTPTENGPSWMPDWYYNKSFPPASFFSSEFFNTQANGSIGYGPTQTFASLVWPSDGGWHSYEFRTKMNSAPGAANGEWEIWIDGQSTPDKHQVKTDVLWVDSNGSVTQGWNYLMFLDNITVAPAPLSEKKEMQIYMDDVVVSTTRLSADIIAPVAPSGLNVE
;
A
#
# COMPACT_ATOMS: atom_id res chain seq x y z
N MET A 1 86.37 -21.32 -2.31
CA MET A 1 85.41 -20.27 -1.90
C MET A 1 84.48 -20.00 -3.08
N GLY A 2 83.22 -20.39 -2.98
CA GLY A 2 82.20 -20.20 -4.01
C GLY A 2 80.84 -20.26 -3.33
N VAL A 3 80.23 -19.10 -3.15
CA VAL A 3 79.13 -18.84 -2.23
C VAL A 3 77.78 -19.09 -2.94
N LYS A 4 76.93 -19.98 -2.39
CA LYS A 4 75.52 -20.16 -2.79
C LYS A 4 74.64 -19.12 -2.09
N ILE A 5 74.35 -17.99 -2.74
CA ILE A 5 73.43 -16.93 -2.26
C ILE A 5 72.15 -16.80 -3.13
N GLY A 6 71.93 -17.69 -4.10
CA GLY A 6 70.83 -17.53 -5.07
C GLY A 6 69.43 -17.98 -4.64
N VAL A 7 69.30 -18.96 -3.73
CA VAL A 7 68.02 -19.68 -3.55
C VAL A 7 67.09 -19.04 -2.50
N GLN A 8 67.61 -18.19 -1.63
CA GLN A 8 66.84 -17.66 -0.49
C GLN A 8 66.03 -16.39 -0.81
N ILE A 9 66.31 -15.72 -1.93
CA ILE A 9 65.65 -14.47 -2.32
C ILE A 9 64.29 -14.74 -3.00
N ASP A 10 64.18 -15.80 -3.79
CA ASP A 10 62.95 -16.11 -4.54
C ASP A 10 61.79 -16.56 -3.63
N ALA A 11 62.09 -17.30 -2.56
CA ALA A 11 61.08 -17.72 -1.59
C ALA A 11 60.47 -16.52 -0.83
N LEU A 12 61.28 -15.48 -0.55
CA LEU A 12 60.83 -14.30 0.18
C LEU A 12 59.94 -13.38 -0.69
N ILE A 13 60.18 -13.36 -2.01
CA ILE A 13 59.37 -12.60 -2.97
C ILE A 13 58.00 -13.26 -3.16
N MET A 14 57.95 -14.59 -3.27
CA MET A 14 56.71 -15.34 -3.46
C MET A 14 55.79 -15.26 -2.22
N GLN A 15 56.36 -15.29 -1.01
CA GLN A 15 55.60 -15.13 0.24
C GLN A 15 54.96 -13.74 0.38
N LYS A 16 55.63 -12.67 -0.10
CA LYS A 16 55.09 -11.30 -0.10
C LYS A 16 53.97 -11.10 -1.12
N GLN A 17 53.97 -11.82 -2.24
CA GLN A 17 52.88 -11.75 -3.23
C GLN A 17 51.64 -12.52 -2.75
N ILE A 18 51.81 -13.68 -2.12
CA ILE A 18 50.70 -14.45 -1.53
C ILE A 18 50.00 -13.64 -0.43
N LEU A 19 50.76 -12.95 0.43
CA LEU A 19 50.18 -12.11 1.49
C LEU A 19 49.38 -10.92 0.94
N LYS A 20 49.83 -10.31 -0.18
CA LYS A 20 49.12 -9.22 -0.85
C LYS A 20 47.83 -9.70 -1.52
N ILE A 21 47.83 -10.88 -2.12
CA ILE A 21 46.64 -11.49 -2.73
C ILE A 21 45.61 -11.82 -1.64
N PHE A 22 46.04 -12.37 -0.49
CA PHE A 22 45.13 -12.62 0.64
C PHE A 22 44.55 -11.33 1.23
N PHE A 23 45.33 -10.25 1.35
CA PHE A 23 44.82 -8.98 1.85
C PHE A 23 43.84 -8.31 0.87
N PHE A 24 44.07 -8.41 -0.45
CA PHE A 24 43.14 -7.91 -1.45
C PHE A 24 41.82 -8.71 -1.48
N SER A 25 41.88 -10.03 -1.32
CA SER A 25 40.67 -10.86 -1.24
C SER A 25 39.87 -10.61 0.05
N ALA A 26 40.53 -10.36 1.18
CA ALA A 26 39.85 -10.07 2.44
C ALA A 26 39.07 -8.73 2.42
N ILE A 27 39.52 -7.74 1.64
CA ILE A 27 38.82 -6.46 1.49
C ILE A 27 37.51 -6.63 0.72
N PHE A 28 37.43 -7.54 -0.27
CA PHE A 28 36.17 -7.82 -0.99
C PHE A 28 35.12 -8.54 -0.14
N PHE A 29 35.52 -9.27 0.92
CA PHE A 29 34.57 -9.90 1.86
C PHE A 29 34.25 -9.03 3.08
N ALA A 30 34.96 -7.90 3.26
CA ALA A 30 34.75 -6.96 4.37
C ALA A 30 33.95 -5.71 3.98
N VAL A 31 33.59 -5.54 2.71
CA VAL A 31 32.58 -4.54 2.34
C VAL A 31 31.25 -5.08 2.85
N PRO A 32 30.60 -4.44 3.84
CA PRO A 32 29.25 -4.85 4.21
C PRO A 32 28.41 -4.82 2.92
N ASN A 33 27.77 -5.95 2.61
CA ASN A 33 26.66 -5.96 1.66
C ASN A 33 25.58 -5.07 2.27
N SER A 34 25.73 -3.75 2.08
CA SER A 34 24.65 -2.81 2.23
C SER A 34 23.66 -3.22 1.16
N SER A 35 22.71 -4.07 1.55
CA SER A 35 21.53 -4.38 0.77
C SER A 35 20.90 -3.03 0.48
N GLN A 36 21.17 -2.49 -0.71
CA GLN A 36 20.53 -1.26 -1.14
C GLN A 36 19.03 -1.54 -1.17
N ALA A 37 18.26 -0.63 -0.61
CA ALA A 37 16.81 -0.70 -0.70
C ALA A 37 16.43 -0.81 -2.17
N THR A 38 15.84 -1.94 -2.57
CA THR A 38 15.29 -2.05 -3.92
C THR A 38 13.91 -1.42 -3.89
N ILE A 39 13.80 -0.21 -4.45
CA ILE A 39 12.52 0.41 -4.75
C ILE A 39 11.88 -0.41 -5.89
N ILE A 40 10.72 -0.98 -5.61
CA ILE A 40 9.95 -1.79 -6.55
C ILE A 40 9.02 -0.88 -7.36
N PHE A 41 8.41 0.09 -6.69
CA PHE A 41 7.53 1.08 -7.27
C PHE A 41 7.65 2.39 -6.48
N GLU A 42 7.57 3.52 -7.18
CA GLU A 42 7.46 4.84 -6.57
C GLU A 42 6.66 5.77 -7.48
N ASP A 43 5.79 6.59 -6.92
CA ASP A 43 5.02 7.59 -7.66
C ASP A 43 4.69 8.77 -6.75
N ASN A 44 5.28 9.93 -7.06
CA ASN A 44 4.91 11.23 -6.49
C ASN A 44 3.93 11.99 -7.41
N PHE A 45 3.44 11.32 -8.46
CA PHE A 45 2.45 11.79 -9.43
C PHE A 45 2.80 13.03 -10.26
N ASP A 46 3.92 13.71 -10.02
CA ASP A 46 4.31 14.95 -10.71
C ASP A 46 4.42 14.80 -12.23
N ASP A 47 4.90 13.65 -12.69
CA ASP A 47 5.09 13.35 -14.12
C ASP A 47 3.82 12.79 -14.79
N SER A 48 2.81 12.38 -14.02
CA SER A 48 1.57 11.80 -14.53
C SER A 48 0.64 12.90 -15.05
N PRO A 49 -0.03 12.78 -16.21
CA PRO A 49 -1.01 13.79 -16.64
C PRO A 49 -2.15 13.92 -15.62
N ASP A 50 -2.84 15.05 -15.64
CA ASP A 50 -4.08 15.21 -14.88
C ASP A 50 -5.04 14.07 -15.25
N TRP A 51 -5.67 13.50 -14.24
CA TRP A 51 -6.51 12.31 -14.40
C TRP A 51 -7.64 12.35 -13.38
N GLN A 52 -8.77 11.74 -13.71
CA GLN A 52 -9.83 11.51 -12.75
C GLN A 52 -10.48 10.15 -13.00
N SER A 53 -10.99 9.53 -11.94
CA SER A 53 -11.85 8.37 -12.06
C SER A 53 -13.10 8.74 -12.85
N GLN A 54 -13.83 7.75 -13.36
CA GLN A 54 -15.06 7.98 -14.14
C GLN A 54 -16.29 7.60 -13.34
N GLN A 55 -16.48 8.24 -12.19
CA GLN A 55 -17.60 7.96 -11.31
C GLN A 55 -18.92 8.20 -12.05
N THR A 56 -19.92 7.37 -11.77
CA THR A 56 -21.27 7.55 -12.32
C THR A 56 -22.23 8.03 -11.23
N VAL A 57 -23.44 8.43 -11.62
CA VAL A 57 -24.58 8.64 -10.71
C VAL A 57 -24.90 7.40 -9.87
N ALA A 58 -25.87 7.51 -8.97
CA ALA A 58 -26.33 6.39 -8.15
C ALA A 58 -26.87 5.18 -8.91
N LYS A 59 -26.61 4.00 -8.34
CA LYS A 59 -27.09 2.71 -8.86
C LYS A 59 -28.60 2.67 -9.01
N SER A 60 -29.34 3.30 -8.09
CA SER A 60 -30.81 3.35 -8.11
C SER A 60 -31.38 4.09 -9.32
N VAL A 61 -30.57 4.86 -10.05
CA VAL A 61 -30.95 5.57 -11.28
C VAL A 61 -30.13 5.12 -12.50
N GLY A 62 -29.49 3.95 -12.42
CA GLY A 62 -28.78 3.33 -13.54
C GLY A 62 -27.26 3.55 -13.58
N GLY A 63 -26.66 4.11 -12.51
CA GLY A 63 -25.22 4.15 -12.36
C GLY A 63 -24.57 2.79 -12.08
N ASN A 64 -23.26 2.71 -12.25
CA ASN A 64 -22.46 1.50 -12.09
C ASN A 64 -21.11 1.81 -11.44
N ASP A 65 -20.62 0.87 -10.64
CA ASP A 65 -19.24 0.96 -10.14
C ASP A 65 -18.25 0.85 -11.31
N ARG A 66 -17.12 1.53 -11.18
CA ARG A 66 -15.93 1.28 -12.00
C ARG A 66 -15.09 0.25 -11.28
N ALA A 67 -14.83 -0.87 -11.94
CA ALA A 67 -14.07 -1.97 -11.37
C ALA A 67 -13.45 -2.81 -12.49
N TRP A 68 -12.63 -3.77 -12.08
CA TRP A 68 -12.06 -4.79 -12.93
C TRP A 68 -13.14 -5.55 -13.76
N PRO A 69 -12.85 -5.91 -15.03
CA PRO A 69 -11.62 -5.67 -15.78
C PRO A 69 -11.58 -4.32 -16.50
N ALA A 70 -12.66 -3.54 -16.49
CA ALA A 70 -12.78 -2.33 -17.30
C ALA A 70 -11.74 -1.25 -16.94
N THR A 71 -11.21 -1.32 -15.73
CA THR A 71 -10.19 -0.41 -15.20
C THR A 71 -8.79 -1.00 -15.19
N TYR A 72 -8.58 -2.23 -15.67
CA TYR A 72 -7.25 -2.81 -15.80
C TYR A 72 -6.50 -2.14 -16.96
N VAL A 73 -5.24 -1.76 -16.74
CA VAL A 73 -4.44 -0.96 -17.68
C VAL A 73 -4.38 -1.54 -19.10
N ASP A 74 -4.35 -2.87 -19.25
CA ASP A 74 -4.29 -3.51 -20.57
C ASP A 74 -5.68 -3.80 -21.18
N ALA A 75 -6.77 -3.66 -20.40
CA ALA A 75 -8.14 -3.94 -20.85
C ALA A 75 -9.01 -2.68 -20.96
N CYS A 76 -8.57 -1.55 -20.41
CA CYS A 76 -9.31 -0.32 -20.40
C CYS A 76 -9.30 0.35 -21.78
N SER A 77 -10.39 1.07 -22.08
CA SER A 77 -10.50 1.89 -23.30
C SER A 77 -10.88 3.33 -22.99
N SER A 78 -11.76 3.53 -22.01
CA SER A 78 -12.12 4.86 -21.48
C SER A 78 -11.73 5.02 -20.02
N ALA A 79 -11.95 4.00 -19.19
CA ALA A 79 -11.81 4.06 -17.73
C ALA A 79 -10.43 3.56 -17.29
N CYS A 80 -9.37 4.09 -17.87
CA CYS A 80 -8.00 3.66 -17.55
C CYS A 80 -7.53 4.21 -16.20
N PRO A 81 -6.68 3.47 -15.46
CA PRO A 81 -6.07 3.98 -14.24
C PRO A 81 -5.06 5.10 -14.58
N PRO A 82 -4.61 5.87 -13.58
CA PRO A 82 -3.51 6.81 -13.79
C PRO A 82 -2.25 6.06 -14.26
N GLN A 83 -1.36 6.78 -14.94
CA GLN A 83 -0.16 6.18 -15.53
C GLN A 83 0.64 5.42 -14.47
N ARG A 84 1.19 4.25 -14.83
CA ARG A 84 1.98 3.34 -13.96
C ARG A 84 1.16 2.54 -12.94
N TRP A 85 -0.13 2.81 -12.77
CA TRP A 85 -1.02 2.03 -11.92
C TRP A 85 -1.66 0.89 -12.71
N THR A 86 -1.97 -0.20 -12.01
CA THR A 86 -2.48 -1.44 -12.64
C THR A 86 -3.97 -1.36 -12.90
N ALA A 87 -4.75 -0.90 -11.92
CA ALA A 87 -6.18 -0.73 -12.05
C ALA A 87 -6.67 0.32 -11.05
N TYR A 88 -7.97 0.62 -11.09
CA TYR A 88 -8.63 1.31 -9.99
C TYR A 88 -10.03 0.75 -9.78
N ARG A 89 -10.63 1.08 -8.63
CA ARG A 89 -12.03 0.86 -8.32
C ARG A 89 -12.64 2.18 -7.88
N ALA A 90 -13.87 2.46 -8.28
CA ALA A 90 -14.64 3.60 -7.79
C ALA A 90 -16.11 3.20 -7.70
N SER A 91 -16.75 3.38 -6.55
CA SER A 91 -18.17 3.15 -6.38
C SER A 91 -18.96 4.18 -7.19
N ALA A 92 -20.10 3.76 -7.73
CA ALA A 92 -21.12 4.72 -8.16
C ALA A 92 -21.41 5.73 -7.02
N SER A 93 -21.71 6.97 -7.40
CA SER A 93 -22.10 8.01 -6.45
C SER A 93 -23.35 7.60 -5.67
N TYR A 94 -23.55 8.12 -4.48
CA TYR A 94 -24.80 8.02 -3.73
C TYR A 94 -25.84 9.05 -4.21
N PHE A 95 -25.44 10.00 -5.05
CA PHE A 95 -26.30 11.08 -5.52
C PHE A 95 -27.01 10.71 -6.84
N THR A 96 -28.32 10.96 -6.89
CA THR A 96 -29.21 10.45 -7.95
C THR A 96 -29.38 11.39 -9.15
N ASP A 97 -29.13 12.68 -8.98
CA ASP A 97 -29.36 13.71 -10.00
C ASP A 97 -28.07 14.12 -10.71
N THR A 98 -26.99 14.33 -9.95
CA THR A 98 -25.65 14.63 -10.46
C THR A 98 -24.68 13.89 -9.56
N PRO A 99 -23.72 13.13 -10.11
CA PRO A 99 -22.71 12.50 -9.27
C PRO A 99 -21.96 13.58 -8.49
N GLY A 100 -21.39 13.18 -7.35
CA GLY A 100 -20.42 14.01 -6.65
C GLY A 100 -19.18 14.28 -7.49
N ASN A 101 -18.15 14.81 -6.84
CA ASN A 101 -16.85 14.87 -7.48
C ASN A 101 -16.35 13.45 -7.75
N ASP A 102 -15.64 13.25 -8.88
CA ASP A 102 -15.07 11.95 -9.19
C ASP A 102 -14.27 11.40 -8.00
N THR A 103 -14.50 10.13 -7.67
CA THR A 103 -13.95 9.50 -6.46
C THR A 103 -12.45 9.74 -6.31
N TYR A 104 -11.69 9.63 -7.39
CA TYR A 104 -10.27 9.97 -7.42
C TYR A 104 -10.01 11.07 -8.44
N VAL A 105 -9.25 12.09 -8.04
CA VAL A 105 -8.75 13.16 -8.91
C VAL A 105 -7.25 13.28 -8.70
N LEU A 106 -6.48 13.20 -9.78
CA LEU A 106 -5.06 13.47 -9.83
C LEU A 106 -4.83 14.83 -10.48
N ASN A 107 -4.42 15.82 -9.68
CA ASN A 107 -4.09 17.16 -10.15
C ASN A 107 -3.28 17.90 -9.07
N THR A 108 -3.11 19.21 -9.24
CA THR A 108 -2.37 20.08 -8.31
C THR A 108 -3.04 20.27 -6.94
N ASP A 109 -4.35 20.03 -6.82
CA ASP A 109 -5.07 20.23 -5.56
C ASP A 109 -4.69 19.17 -4.52
N GLY A 110 -4.28 17.98 -4.99
CA GLY A 110 -3.81 16.88 -4.15
C GLY A 110 -2.35 16.99 -3.70
N ALA A 111 -1.61 17.98 -4.18
CA ALA A 111 -0.16 18.03 -4.03
C ALA A 111 0.30 18.21 -2.57
N ARG A 112 1.29 17.41 -2.17
CA ARG A 112 2.02 17.59 -0.92
C ARG A 112 3.08 18.69 -1.09
N GLY A 113 3.22 19.57 -0.09
CA GLY A 113 4.24 20.62 -0.10
C GLY A 113 3.91 21.88 -0.91
N GLY A 114 2.72 21.95 -1.51
CA GLY A 114 2.20 23.16 -2.19
C GLY A 114 2.65 23.35 -3.64
N SER A 115 3.33 22.36 -4.21
CA SER A 115 3.70 22.29 -5.63
C SER A 115 3.66 20.84 -6.09
N GLY A 116 3.50 20.60 -7.40
CA GLY A 116 3.41 19.24 -7.93
C GLY A 116 1.97 18.77 -8.07
N LYS A 117 1.75 17.46 -8.02
CA LYS A 117 0.42 16.84 -8.05
C LYS A 117 0.30 15.75 -7.00
N GLY A 118 -0.94 15.40 -6.67
CA GLY A 118 -1.24 14.27 -5.82
C GLY A 118 -2.67 13.79 -6.04
N ILE A 119 -3.04 12.70 -5.37
CA ILE A 119 -4.38 12.14 -5.45
C ILE A 119 -5.28 12.81 -4.41
N THR A 120 -6.45 13.28 -4.84
CA THR A 120 -7.59 13.59 -4.00
C THR A 120 -8.60 12.45 -4.09
N LEU A 121 -8.94 11.84 -2.96
CA LEU A 121 -10.07 10.93 -2.79
C LEU A 121 -11.26 11.73 -2.26
N ASN A 122 -12.28 11.90 -3.10
CA ASN A 122 -13.57 12.49 -2.73
C ASN A 122 -14.46 11.43 -2.10
N VAL A 123 -14.75 11.61 -0.82
CA VAL A 123 -15.55 10.70 -0.01
C VAL A 123 -16.94 11.25 0.22
N GLU A 124 -17.92 10.64 -0.44
CA GLU A 124 -19.32 10.91 -0.19
C GLU A 124 -19.76 10.30 1.15
N SER A 125 -20.57 11.05 1.91
CA SER A 125 -21.29 10.50 3.06
C SER A 125 -22.25 9.42 2.58
N THR A 126 -22.19 8.23 3.18
CA THR A 126 -23.08 7.12 2.82
C THR A 126 -24.50 7.28 3.41
N GLY A 127 -24.69 8.24 4.32
CA GLY A 127 -25.94 8.48 5.04
C GLY A 127 -26.27 7.44 6.12
N SER A 128 -25.73 6.23 6.02
CA SER A 128 -25.85 5.13 6.97
C SER A 128 -24.59 4.28 7.04
N TYR A 129 -24.31 3.74 8.22
CA TYR A 129 -23.28 2.71 8.42
C TYR A 129 -23.66 1.38 7.78
N GLY A 130 -22.65 0.69 7.27
CA GLY A 130 -22.77 -0.60 6.58
C GLY A 130 -22.74 -0.45 5.04
N ASP A 131 -22.97 0.76 4.56
CA ASP A 131 -22.77 1.15 3.16
C ASP A 131 -21.32 1.60 2.94
N TRP A 132 -20.79 1.39 1.73
CA TRP A 132 -19.40 1.66 1.39
C TRP A 132 -19.28 2.61 0.19
N ALA A 133 -18.56 3.71 0.39
CA ALA A 133 -18.13 4.64 -0.65
C ALA A 133 -16.65 4.41 -1.03
N GLY A 134 -16.17 5.17 -2.01
CA GLY A 134 -14.78 5.19 -2.40
C GLY A 134 -14.43 4.05 -3.37
N GLY A 135 -13.28 3.43 -3.19
CA GLY A 135 -12.77 2.41 -4.10
C GLY A 135 -11.30 2.22 -3.84
N SER A 136 -10.45 2.01 -4.84
CA SER A 136 -9.00 1.86 -4.64
C SER A 136 -8.20 2.27 -5.86
N LEU A 137 -6.93 2.64 -5.65
CA LEU A 137 -5.91 2.62 -6.70
C LEU A 137 -5.07 1.35 -6.53
N ASP A 138 -4.91 0.57 -7.60
CA ASP A 138 -4.38 -0.78 -7.50
C ASP A 138 -3.03 -0.92 -8.19
N LEU A 139 -2.15 -1.71 -7.58
CA LEU A 139 -0.80 -1.97 -8.04
C LEU A 139 -0.49 -3.47 -7.97
N SER A 140 -0.14 -4.04 -9.12
CA SER A 140 0.45 -5.38 -9.24
C SER A 140 1.97 -5.29 -9.24
N LEU A 141 2.60 -6.18 -8.48
CA LEU A 141 4.06 -6.32 -8.44
C LEU A 141 4.53 -7.56 -9.22
N GLY A 142 3.68 -8.10 -10.10
CA GLY A 142 3.94 -9.29 -10.90
C GLY A 142 3.49 -10.61 -10.24
N SER A 143 3.58 -11.71 -10.98
CA SER A 143 3.00 -13.00 -10.56
C SER A 143 3.74 -13.71 -9.42
N VAL A 144 5.00 -13.32 -9.14
CA VAL A 144 5.83 -13.94 -8.09
C VAL A 144 5.63 -13.26 -6.74
N GLY A 145 5.61 -11.93 -6.71
CA GLY A 145 5.52 -11.17 -5.47
C GLY A 145 6.78 -11.21 -4.60
N TYR A 146 6.61 -10.79 -3.35
CA TYR A 146 7.70 -10.60 -2.40
C TYR A 146 7.33 -11.22 -1.05
N GLN A 147 8.29 -11.90 -0.43
CA GLN A 147 8.09 -12.52 0.89
C GLN A 147 7.97 -11.47 1.99
N GLU A 148 8.53 -10.28 1.77
CA GLU A 148 8.47 -9.15 2.67
C GLU A 148 8.36 -7.86 1.83
N LEU A 149 7.44 -6.98 2.23
CA LEU A 149 7.22 -5.70 1.57
C LEU A 149 7.19 -4.57 2.59
N PHE A 150 7.71 -3.43 2.17
CA PHE A 150 7.56 -2.15 2.83
C PHE A 150 6.80 -1.20 1.89
N VAL A 151 5.76 -0.56 2.41
CA VAL A 151 4.95 0.41 1.69
C VAL A 151 4.97 1.71 2.48
N LYS A 152 5.21 2.84 1.83
CA LYS A 152 5.13 4.17 2.43
C LYS A 152 4.30 5.06 1.52
N TYR A 153 3.44 5.89 2.10
CA TYR A 153 2.79 7.00 1.41
C TYR A 153 2.33 8.05 2.42
N TRP A 154 2.04 9.24 1.94
CA TRP A 154 1.55 10.33 2.76
C TRP A 154 0.05 10.48 2.63
N LEU A 155 -0.64 10.71 3.74
CA LEU A 155 -2.06 11.07 3.75
C LEU A 155 -2.30 12.38 4.47
N LYS A 156 -3.29 13.14 3.99
CA LYS A 156 -3.89 14.28 4.69
C LYS A 156 -5.39 14.12 4.67
N TYR A 157 -6.05 14.26 5.81
CA TYR A 157 -7.51 14.35 5.87
C TYR A 157 -7.90 15.83 5.82
N ASP A 158 -9.06 16.15 5.26
CA ASP A 158 -9.64 17.49 5.39
C ASP A 158 -9.67 17.90 6.88
N SER A 159 -9.27 19.15 7.17
CA SER A 159 -9.38 19.78 8.49
C SER A 159 -10.77 19.67 9.12
N ASN A 160 -11.82 19.54 8.31
CA ASN A 160 -13.20 19.38 8.75
C ASN A 160 -13.71 17.93 8.64
N TRP A 161 -12.81 16.94 8.59
CA TRP A 161 -13.17 15.53 8.48
C TRP A 161 -14.05 15.06 9.63
N LEU A 162 -15.09 14.30 9.29
CA LEU A 162 -16.04 13.74 10.24
C LEU A 162 -16.34 12.28 9.89
N TRP A 163 -16.10 11.37 10.84
CA TRP A 163 -16.44 9.95 10.66
C TRP A 163 -17.95 9.70 10.72
N THR A 164 -18.64 10.41 11.61
CA THR A 164 -20.08 10.32 11.82
C THR A 164 -20.64 11.68 12.25
N ASN A 165 -21.95 11.86 12.11
CA ASN A 165 -22.60 13.05 12.64
C ASN A 165 -22.75 12.95 14.19
N PRO A 166 -22.77 14.08 14.94
CA PRO A 166 -22.84 14.02 16.41
C PRO A 166 -24.05 13.28 16.98
N GLY A 167 -25.18 13.30 16.27
CA GLY A 167 -26.42 12.60 16.62
C GLY A 167 -26.42 11.11 16.29
N ASN A 168 -25.49 10.65 15.46
CA ASN A 168 -25.39 9.30 14.96
C ASN A 168 -24.21 8.60 15.65
N THR A 169 -24.52 7.61 16.47
CA THR A 169 -23.51 6.83 17.22
C THR A 169 -22.88 5.71 16.39
N GLN A 170 -23.19 5.65 15.10
CA GLN A 170 -22.67 4.63 14.20
C GLN A 170 -21.15 4.70 14.04
N HIS A 171 -20.60 3.57 13.59
CA HIS A 171 -19.18 3.38 13.35
C HIS A 171 -18.78 4.00 12.01
N GLY A 172 -17.49 4.28 11.87
CA GLY A 172 -16.87 4.63 10.59
C GLY A 172 -15.63 3.78 10.39
N GLN A 173 -15.29 3.46 9.15
CA GLN A 173 -14.10 2.68 8.85
C GLN A 173 -13.52 3.11 7.50
N GLN A 174 -12.20 3.35 7.48
CA GLN A 174 -11.43 3.56 6.25
C GLN A 174 -10.39 2.47 6.16
N LYS A 175 -10.37 1.76 5.04
CA LYS A 175 -9.27 0.86 4.75
C LYS A 175 -8.10 1.65 4.19
N LEU A 176 -6.96 1.61 4.85
CA LEU A 176 -5.81 2.42 4.45
C LEU A 176 -5.16 1.83 3.20
N ILE A 177 -4.91 0.53 3.24
CA ILE A 177 -4.37 -0.26 2.15
C ILE A 177 -4.81 -1.71 2.31
N ARG A 178 -4.96 -2.42 1.21
CA ARG A 178 -5.04 -3.88 1.19
C ARG A 178 -3.76 -4.42 0.56
N ILE A 179 -3.02 -5.25 1.27
CA ILE A 179 -1.82 -5.92 0.74
C ILE A 179 -2.12 -7.41 0.68
N SER A 180 -2.12 -7.97 -0.53
CA SER A 180 -2.62 -9.30 -0.81
C SER A 180 -1.62 -10.11 -1.64
N ARG A 181 -1.70 -11.42 -1.49
CA ARG A 181 -1.15 -12.38 -2.45
C ARG A 181 -2.27 -12.77 -3.42
N PHE A 182 -2.02 -12.55 -4.71
CA PHE A 182 -2.86 -12.92 -5.82
C PHE A 182 -2.18 -14.01 -6.63
N SER A 183 -2.85 -15.16 -6.77
CA SER A 183 -2.32 -16.32 -7.50
C SER A 183 -2.93 -16.59 -8.86
N GLY A 184 -3.91 -15.78 -9.28
CA GLY A 184 -4.42 -15.81 -10.64
C GLY A 184 -3.41 -15.23 -11.64
N ASP A 185 -3.62 -15.49 -12.93
CA ASP A 185 -2.90 -14.78 -13.98
C ASP A 185 -3.54 -13.41 -14.20
N ILE A 186 -2.83 -12.34 -13.86
CA ILE A 186 -3.34 -10.98 -14.01
C ILE A 186 -3.62 -10.62 -15.48
N ASN A 187 -2.96 -11.30 -16.43
CA ASN A 187 -3.16 -11.07 -17.86
C ASN A 187 -4.43 -11.76 -18.38
N ASP A 188 -4.95 -12.77 -17.66
CA ASP A 188 -6.25 -13.38 -17.95
C ASP A 188 -7.36 -12.69 -17.14
N TYR A 189 -7.51 -11.40 -17.42
CA TYR A 189 -8.44 -10.51 -16.72
C TYR A 189 -9.92 -10.84 -16.92
N ASN A 190 -10.25 -11.74 -17.86
CA ASN A 190 -11.61 -12.21 -18.07
C ASN A 190 -12.00 -13.28 -17.04
N ASN A 191 -11.03 -14.06 -16.57
CA ASN A 191 -11.27 -15.18 -15.65
C ASN A 191 -10.80 -14.88 -14.23
N HIS A 192 -9.82 -13.99 -14.06
CA HIS A 192 -9.29 -13.63 -12.76
C HIS A 192 -9.55 -12.16 -12.41
N ASN A 193 -9.83 -11.89 -11.13
CA ASN A 193 -10.08 -10.55 -10.63
C ASN A 193 -9.39 -10.34 -9.27
N PRO A 194 -8.27 -9.60 -9.22
CA PRO A 194 -7.53 -9.36 -7.99
C PRO A 194 -8.25 -8.38 -7.02
N GLN A 195 -9.23 -7.61 -7.48
CA GLN A 195 -10.01 -6.73 -6.61
C GLN A 195 -11.02 -7.49 -5.75
N MET A 196 -11.40 -8.70 -6.16
CA MET A 196 -12.41 -9.51 -5.50
C MET A 196 -11.87 -10.09 -4.19
N PHE A 197 -12.46 -9.62 -3.10
CA PHE A 197 -12.08 -10.04 -1.76
C PHE A 197 -12.43 -11.51 -1.47
N PHE A 198 -13.52 -12.03 -2.06
CA PHE A 198 -14.09 -13.35 -1.74
C PHE A 198 -13.91 -14.41 -2.84
N THR A 199 -13.02 -14.21 -3.81
CA THR A 199 -12.67 -15.25 -4.80
C THR A 199 -11.55 -16.12 -4.21
N PRO A 200 -11.90 -17.20 -3.49
CA PRO A 200 -11.06 -17.63 -2.39
C PRO A 200 -9.74 -18.25 -2.89
N THR A 201 -9.78 -18.94 -4.01
CA THR A 201 -8.61 -19.66 -4.52
C THR A 201 -7.48 -18.76 -5.00
N GLU A 202 -7.72 -17.45 -5.18
CA GLU A 202 -6.80 -16.57 -5.88
C GLU A 202 -6.32 -15.38 -5.04
N ASN A 203 -7.20 -14.77 -4.25
CA ASN A 203 -6.84 -13.62 -3.40
C ASN A 203 -6.72 -14.06 -1.94
N GLY A 204 -5.49 -14.29 -1.48
CA GLY A 204 -5.23 -14.74 -0.12
C GLY A 204 -3.81 -15.29 0.05
N PRO A 205 -3.13 -14.98 1.17
CA PRO A 205 -3.58 -14.15 2.29
C PRO A 205 -3.71 -12.66 1.95
N SER A 206 -4.42 -11.91 2.81
CA SER A 206 -4.56 -10.45 2.73
C SER A 206 -4.38 -9.80 4.10
N TRP A 207 -3.65 -8.69 4.14
CA TRP A 207 -3.57 -7.79 5.28
C TRP A 207 -4.25 -6.46 4.94
N MET A 208 -5.08 -5.97 5.86
CA MET A 208 -5.90 -4.79 5.63
C MET A 208 -5.92 -3.94 6.92
N PRO A 209 -4.94 -3.02 7.05
CA PRO A 209 -4.94 -1.99 8.08
C PRO A 209 -6.01 -0.93 7.82
N ASP A 210 -6.79 -0.62 8.85
CA ASP A 210 -7.94 0.28 8.78
C ASP A 210 -7.88 1.31 9.92
N TRP A 211 -8.40 2.51 9.64
CA TRP A 211 -8.93 3.37 10.69
C TRP A 211 -10.34 2.94 11.04
N TYR A 212 -10.61 2.78 12.33
CA TYR A 212 -11.90 2.43 12.85
C TYR A 212 -12.36 3.46 13.88
N TYR A 213 -13.43 4.15 13.54
CA TYR A 213 -14.11 5.06 14.43
C TYR A 213 -15.30 4.35 15.08
N ASN A 214 -15.36 4.42 16.40
CA ASN A 214 -16.50 3.96 17.17
C ASN A 214 -16.78 4.96 18.29
N LYS A 215 -18.00 5.51 18.32
CA LYS A 215 -18.37 6.51 19.34
C LYS A 215 -18.26 5.96 20.77
N SER A 216 -18.37 4.65 20.96
CA SER A 216 -18.21 3.99 22.26
C SER A 216 -16.73 3.78 22.65
N PHE A 217 -15.81 3.91 21.71
CA PHE A 217 -14.35 3.77 21.94
C PHE A 217 -13.59 4.95 21.31
N PRO A 218 -13.77 6.19 21.79
CA PRO A 218 -12.95 7.32 21.36
C PRO A 218 -11.54 7.22 22.00
N PRO A 219 -10.47 7.59 21.27
CA PRO A 219 -10.43 8.12 19.90
C PRO A 219 -10.53 7.04 18.80
N ALA A 220 -10.70 7.47 17.55
CA ALA A 220 -10.58 6.57 16.39
C ALA A 220 -9.30 5.74 16.51
N SER A 221 -9.47 4.42 16.43
CA SER A 221 -8.45 3.43 16.74
C SER A 221 -8.01 2.72 15.47
N PHE A 222 -6.80 2.21 15.48
CA PHE A 222 -6.34 1.34 14.41
C PHE A 222 -6.94 -0.06 14.56
N PHE A 223 -7.41 -0.58 13.44
CA PHE A 223 -7.98 -1.90 13.31
C PHE A 223 -7.27 -2.64 12.19
N SER A 224 -6.68 -3.79 12.49
CA SER A 224 -6.02 -4.62 11.47
C SER A 224 -6.83 -5.89 11.25
N SER A 225 -7.29 -6.08 10.02
CA SER A 225 -7.86 -7.34 9.58
C SER A 225 -6.81 -8.23 8.94
N GLU A 226 -6.71 -9.47 9.41
CA GLU A 226 -5.84 -10.49 8.88
C GLU A 226 -6.70 -11.60 8.28
N PHE A 227 -6.57 -11.81 6.97
CA PHE A 227 -7.31 -12.83 6.24
C PHE A 227 -6.35 -13.90 5.77
N PHE A 228 -6.58 -15.13 6.21
CA PHE A 228 -5.75 -16.27 5.89
C PHE A 228 -6.16 -16.93 4.58
N ASN A 229 -5.36 -17.92 4.20
CA ASN A 229 -5.72 -18.88 3.18
C ASN A 229 -7.19 -19.28 3.24
N THR A 230 -7.68 -19.56 2.06
CA THR A 230 -9.06 -19.93 1.88
C THR A 230 -9.24 -21.36 2.30
N GLN A 231 -10.16 -21.55 3.22
CA GLN A 231 -10.48 -22.87 3.69
C GLN A 231 -11.02 -23.70 2.51
N ALA A 232 -10.87 -25.02 2.57
CA ALA A 232 -11.32 -25.93 1.50
C ALA A 232 -12.82 -25.80 1.15
N ASN A 233 -13.63 -25.17 2.01
CA ASN A 233 -15.04 -24.85 1.77
C ASN A 233 -15.27 -23.49 1.06
N GLY A 234 -14.21 -22.80 0.63
CA GLY A 234 -14.28 -21.47 0.02
C GLY A 234 -14.54 -20.32 1.00
N SER A 235 -14.60 -20.58 2.31
CA SER A 235 -14.69 -19.51 3.30
C SER A 235 -13.32 -18.90 3.59
N ILE A 236 -13.30 -17.57 3.71
CA ILE A 236 -12.15 -16.86 4.29
C ILE A 236 -12.21 -17.11 5.79
N GLY A 237 -11.18 -17.72 6.34
CA GLY A 237 -10.96 -17.64 7.77
C GLY A 237 -10.65 -16.19 8.10
N TYR A 238 -11.56 -15.50 8.79
CA TYR A 238 -11.11 -14.40 9.64
C TYR A 238 -10.02 -14.99 10.53
N GLY A 239 -8.84 -14.38 10.57
CA GLY A 239 -7.85 -14.80 11.53
C GLY A 239 -8.46 -14.80 12.94
N PRO A 240 -7.96 -15.63 13.88
CA PRO A 240 -8.51 -15.75 15.23
C PRO A 240 -8.42 -14.44 16.03
N THR A 241 -7.85 -13.38 15.46
CA THR A 241 -7.54 -12.12 16.13
C THR A 241 -7.68 -10.97 15.15
N GLN A 242 -8.82 -10.27 15.18
CA GLN A 242 -8.80 -8.86 14.80
C GLN A 242 -7.92 -8.13 15.81
N THR A 243 -6.97 -7.33 15.32
CA THR A 243 -6.07 -6.59 16.22
C THR A 243 -6.54 -5.15 16.31
N PHE A 244 -7.05 -4.76 17.47
CA PHE A 244 -7.20 -3.36 17.83
C PHE A 244 -5.89 -2.88 18.42
N ALA A 245 -5.35 -1.78 17.89
CA ALA A 245 -4.17 -1.13 18.46
C ALA A 245 -4.54 0.27 18.95
N SER A 246 -3.84 0.74 19.98
CA SER A 246 -4.02 2.07 20.56
C SER A 246 -3.42 3.20 19.72
N LEU A 247 -3.21 2.98 18.41
CA LEU A 247 -2.75 4.02 17.51
C LEU A 247 -3.79 5.12 17.43
N VAL A 248 -3.33 6.36 17.57
CA VAL A 248 -4.19 7.53 17.53
C VAL A 248 -4.24 8.06 16.11
N TRP A 249 -5.43 8.09 15.54
CA TRP A 249 -5.65 8.72 14.24
C TRP A 249 -5.20 10.20 14.27
N PRO A 250 -4.28 10.62 13.38
CA PRO A 250 -3.91 12.01 13.29
C PRO A 250 -5.04 12.83 12.66
N SER A 251 -5.81 13.52 13.49
CA SER A 251 -6.99 14.29 13.11
C SER A 251 -6.72 15.81 13.04
N ASP A 252 -5.48 16.22 12.80
CA ASP A 252 -5.05 17.63 12.87
C ASP A 252 -5.12 18.37 11.51
N GLY A 253 -5.57 17.67 10.45
CA GLY A 253 -5.63 18.20 9.10
C GLY A 253 -4.25 18.32 8.42
N GLY A 254 -3.19 17.81 9.05
CA GLY A 254 -1.83 17.78 8.53
C GLY A 254 -1.56 16.59 7.61
N TRP A 255 -0.41 16.66 6.93
CA TRP A 255 0.15 15.53 6.20
C TRP A 255 0.88 14.61 7.17
N HIS A 256 0.59 13.31 7.10
CA HIS A 256 1.23 12.27 7.90
C HIS A 256 1.75 11.15 7.01
N SER A 257 2.94 10.64 7.33
CA SER A 257 3.48 9.48 6.61
C SER A 257 2.93 8.20 7.23
N TYR A 258 2.43 7.31 6.39
CA TYR A 258 1.98 5.98 6.78
C TYR A 258 2.96 4.97 6.19
N GLU A 259 3.58 4.17 7.04
CA GLU A 259 4.49 3.10 6.65
C GLU A 259 3.90 1.76 7.08
N PHE A 260 3.94 0.78 6.18
CA PHE A 260 3.43 -0.56 6.39
C PHE A 260 4.52 -1.55 6.04
N ARG A 261 4.63 -2.61 6.83
CA ARG A 261 5.48 -3.77 6.55
C ARG A 261 4.63 -5.01 6.70
N THR A 262 4.76 -5.92 5.75
CA THR A 262 4.18 -7.26 5.86
C THR A 262 5.22 -8.31 5.48
N LYS A 263 5.21 -9.43 6.19
CA LYS A 263 6.13 -10.54 6.00
C LYS A 263 5.36 -11.84 6.01
N MET A 264 5.50 -12.59 4.92
CA MET A 264 4.94 -13.92 4.72
C MET A 264 5.53 -14.92 5.71
N ASN A 265 4.82 -16.02 5.94
CA ASN A 265 5.33 -17.15 6.71
C ASN A 265 6.56 -17.75 6.01
N SER A 266 7.53 -18.26 6.77
CA SER A 266 8.73 -18.88 6.19
C SER A 266 8.44 -20.21 5.48
N ALA A 267 7.32 -20.86 5.81
CA ALA A 267 6.84 -22.10 5.22
C ALA A 267 5.32 -22.23 5.46
N PRO A 268 4.59 -23.04 4.66
CA PRO A 268 3.20 -23.35 4.94
C PRO A 268 3.04 -23.92 6.36
N GLY A 269 2.10 -23.38 7.14
CA GLY A 269 1.85 -23.81 8.52
C GLY A 269 2.79 -23.23 9.58
N ALA A 270 3.84 -22.50 9.19
CA ALA A 270 4.72 -21.82 10.14
C ALA A 270 4.09 -20.48 10.57
N ALA A 271 3.64 -20.39 11.82
CA ALA A 271 3.09 -19.15 12.39
C ALA A 271 4.22 -18.18 12.77
N ASN A 272 4.94 -17.66 11.77
CA ASN A 272 6.04 -16.70 11.94
C ASN A 272 6.00 -15.55 10.93
N GLY A 273 4.84 -15.32 10.32
CA GLY A 273 4.56 -14.10 9.58
C GLY A 273 4.46 -12.90 10.51
N GLU A 274 4.61 -11.71 9.95
CA GLU A 274 4.59 -10.46 10.70
C GLU A 274 3.84 -9.38 9.91
N TRP A 275 3.29 -8.41 10.64
CA TRP A 275 2.95 -7.10 10.07
C TRP A 275 3.35 -5.99 11.05
N GLU A 276 3.59 -4.81 10.50
CA GLU A 276 4.03 -3.66 11.27
C GLU A 276 3.59 -2.35 10.60
N ILE A 277 3.22 -1.35 11.40
CA ILE A 277 2.81 -0.03 10.92
C ILE A 277 3.51 1.06 11.71
N TRP A 278 3.98 2.10 11.02
CA TRP A 278 4.47 3.34 11.62
C TRP A 278 3.70 4.53 11.06
N ILE A 279 3.47 5.52 11.90
CA ILE A 279 2.93 6.83 11.55
C ILE A 279 4.00 7.87 11.87
N ASP A 280 4.27 8.77 10.93
CA ASP A 280 5.28 9.82 11.04
C ASP A 280 6.70 9.31 11.35
N GLY A 281 7.00 8.06 10.96
CA GLY A 281 8.27 7.40 11.26
C GLY A 281 8.53 7.10 12.74
N GLN A 282 7.56 7.35 13.62
CA GLN A 282 7.74 7.26 15.07
C GLN A 282 7.63 5.81 15.54
N SER A 283 8.31 5.49 16.66
CA SER A 283 8.28 4.18 17.33
C SER A 283 7.53 4.21 18.66
N THR A 284 6.79 5.27 18.93
CA THR A 284 5.98 5.40 20.15
C THR A 284 4.74 4.51 20.04
N PRO A 285 4.22 3.92 21.15
CA PRO A 285 3.09 2.99 21.10
C PRO A 285 1.79 3.55 20.49
N ASP A 286 1.63 4.86 20.41
CA ASP A 286 0.49 5.57 19.79
C ASP A 286 0.68 5.81 18.27
N LYS A 287 1.87 5.53 17.75
CA LYS A 287 2.26 5.75 16.34
C LYS A 287 2.94 4.53 15.70
N HIS A 288 3.18 3.47 16.46
CA HIS A 288 3.82 2.23 15.98
C HIS A 288 3.15 1.01 16.58
N GLN A 289 2.84 0.03 15.73
CA GLN A 289 2.34 -1.27 16.16
C GLN A 289 2.99 -2.37 15.33
N VAL A 290 3.34 -3.46 16.00
CA VAL A 290 3.82 -4.70 15.36
C VAL A 290 2.97 -5.87 15.82
N LYS A 291 2.84 -6.86 14.94
CA LYS A 291 2.34 -8.19 15.29
C LYS A 291 3.25 -9.25 14.71
N THR A 292 3.66 -10.18 15.57
CA THR A 292 4.41 -11.37 15.22
C THR A 292 3.52 -12.60 15.26
N ASP A 293 4.09 -13.74 14.86
CA ASP A 293 3.45 -15.04 14.95
C ASP A 293 2.13 -15.14 14.15
N VAL A 294 2.05 -14.37 13.06
CA VAL A 294 0.91 -14.38 12.16
C VAL A 294 1.00 -15.61 11.26
N LEU A 295 -0.05 -16.42 11.21
CA LEU A 295 -0.13 -17.59 10.34
C LEU A 295 -0.81 -17.22 9.01
N TRP A 296 -0.16 -16.43 8.16
CA TRP A 296 -0.75 -16.00 6.88
C TRP A 296 -1.21 -17.18 5.99
N VAL A 297 -0.35 -18.19 5.86
CA VAL A 297 -0.55 -19.40 5.05
C VAL A 297 -0.53 -20.62 5.95
N ASP A 298 -1.63 -21.37 5.95
CA ASP A 298 -1.76 -22.63 6.70
C ASP A 298 -0.90 -23.76 6.11
N SER A 299 -0.92 -24.95 6.72
CA SER A 299 -0.11 -26.09 6.28
C SER A 299 -0.50 -26.64 4.91
N ASN A 300 -1.68 -26.28 4.38
CA ASN A 300 -2.20 -26.79 3.10
C ASN A 300 -1.98 -25.82 1.94
N GLY A 301 -1.59 -24.57 2.22
CA GLY A 301 -1.33 -23.57 1.20
C GLY A 301 0.10 -23.55 0.68
N SER A 302 0.42 -22.45 -0.02
CA SER A 302 1.72 -22.21 -0.62
C SER A 302 2.23 -20.82 -0.27
N VAL A 303 3.52 -20.75 0.07
CA VAL A 303 4.26 -19.49 0.25
C VAL A 303 5.15 -19.17 -0.96
N THR A 304 5.06 -19.95 -2.05
CA THR A 304 5.91 -19.76 -3.24
C THR A 304 5.66 -18.40 -3.88
N GLN A 305 4.41 -17.95 -3.90
CA GLN A 305 4.06 -16.59 -4.26
C GLN A 305 3.99 -15.73 -3.01
N GLY A 306 4.64 -14.58 -3.05
CA GLY A 306 4.59 -13.58 -1.99
C GLY A 306 3.45 -12.58 -2.17
N TRP A 307 3.55 -11.48 -1.44
CA TRP A 307 2.69 -10.31 -1.60
C TRP A 307 2.93 -9.66 -2.97
N ASN A 308 1.87 -9.46 -3.74
CA ASN A 308 2.00 -8.97 -5.11
C ASN A 308 0.85 -8.11 -5.62
N TYR A 309 -0.17 -7.85 -4.80
CA TYR A 309 -1.27 -6.97 -5.19
C TYR A 309 -1.61 -6.02 -4.04
N LEU A 310 -1.60 -4.73 -4.34
CA LEU A 310 -1.82 -3.66 -3.38
C LEU A 310 -3.03 -2.83 -3.84
N MET A 311 -3.92 -2.47 -2.91
CA MET A 311 -5.07 -1.61 -3.16
C MET A 311 -5.05 -0.46 -2.16
N PHE A 312 -4.70 0.73 -2.61
CA PHE A 312 -4.54 1.92 -1.77
C PHE A 312 -5.88 2.63 -1.58
N LEU A 313 -6.08 3.22 -0.40
CA LEU A 313 -7.27 4.01 -0.05
C LEU A 313 -8.59 3.27 -0.24
N ASP A 314 -8.57 1.94 -0.04
CA ASP A 314 -9.68 1.01 -0.26
C ASP A 314 -11.00 1.51 0.40
N ASN A 315 -12.13 0.90 0.07
CA ASN A 315 -13.45 1.45 0.38
C ASN A 315 -13.66 1.92 1.85
N ILE A 316 -14.48 2.95 2.00
CA ILE A 316 -14.76 3.65 3.25
C ILE A 316 -16.24 3.56 3.62
N THR A 317 -16.55 3.46 4.90
CA THR A 317 -17.90 3.68 5.43
C THR A 317 -17.88 4.85 6.40
N VAL A 318 -18.54 5.95 6.04
CA VAL A 318 -18.67 7.16 6.87
C VAL A 318 -20.04 7.79 6.67
N ALA A 319 -20.66 8.25 7.75
CA ALA A 319 -22.00 8.85 7.72
C ALA A 319 -22.05 10.20 8.46
N PRO A 320 -21.22 11.19 8.08
CA PRO A 320 -21.19 12.52 8.70
C PRO A 320 -22.44 13.37 8.43
N ALA A 321 -23.30 12.98 7.48
CA ALA A 321 -24.55 13.66 7.15
C ALA A 321 -25.53 12.72 6.43
N PRO A 322 -26.85 12.96 6.47
CA PRO A 322 -27.80 12.25 5.63
C PRO A 322 -27.55 12.49 4.13
N LEU A 323 -27.95 11.55 3.27
CA LEU A 323 -27.76 11.65 1.81
C LEU A 323 -28.37 12.91 1.19
N SER A 324 -29.44 13.45 1.76
CA SER A 324 -30.10 14.68 1.29
C SER A 324 -29.20 15.91 1.36
N GLU A 325 -28.16 15.91 2.20
CA GLU A 325 -27.20 17.01 2.31
C GLU A 325 -26.05 16.90 1.30
N LYS A 326 -25.94 15.77 0.59
CA LYS A 326 -24.89 15.49 -0.40
C LYS A 326 -23.47 15.84 0.06
N LYS A 327 -23.17 15.52 1.32
CA LYS A 327 -21.89 15.86 1.92
C LYS A 327 -20.76 15.04 1.31
N GLU A 328 -19.71 15.74 0.90
CA GLU A 328 -18.42 15.16 0.50
C GLU A 328 -17.30 15.69 1.41
N MET A 329 -16.27 14.88 1.60
CA MET A 329 -15.05 15.23 2.33
C MET A 329 -13.84 14.68 1.57
N GLN A 330 -12.66 15.22 1.82
CA GLN A 330 -11.48 14.88 1.05
C GLN A 330 -10.43 14.18 1.89
N ILE A 331 -9.81 13.16 1.30
CA ILE A 331 -8.54 12.57 1.72
C ILE A 331 -7.54 12.83 0.60
N TYR A 332 -6.33 13.24 0.92
CA TYR A 332 -5.26 13.45 -0.05
C TYR A 332 -4.19 12.39 0.14
N MET A 333 -3.59 11.92 -0.96
CA MET A 333 -2.51 10.94 -0.96
C MET A 333 -1.39 11.36 -1.92
N ASP A 334 -0.15 11.19 -1.47
CA ASP A 334 1.04 11.53 -2.25
C ASP A 334 2.24 10.64 -1.88
N ASP A 335 3.32 10.72 -2.66
CA ASP A 335 4.62 10.11 -2.39
C ASP A 335 4.54 8.59 -2.09
N VAL A 336 3.91 7.84 -2.99
CA VAL A 336 3.73 6.38 -2.82
C VAL A 336 5.03 5.66 -3.14
N VAL A 337 5.47 4.77 -2.26
CA VAL A 337 6.69 3.97 -2.43
C VAL A 337 6.46 2.54 -1.94
N VAL A 338 6.91 1.57 -2.74
CA VAL A 338 6.94 0.14 -2.40
C VAL A 338 8.37 -0.36 -2.55
N SER A 339 8.88 -1.06 -1.54
CA SER A 339 10.27 -1.50 -1.49
C SER A 339 10.48 -2.79 -0.71
N THR A 340 11.67 -3.37 -0.80
CA THR A 340 12.07 -4.58 -0.06
C THR A 340 12.70 -4.30 1.31
N THR A 341 12.92 -3.04 1.66
CA THR A 341 13.49 -2.64 2.96
C THR A 341 12.87 -1.34 3.43
N ARG A 342 12.71 -1.15 4.74
CA ARG A 342 12.20 0.11 5.29
C ARG A 342 13.05 1.31 4.85
N LEU A 343 12.38 2.36 4.37
CA LEU A 343 13.02 3.62 3.99
C LEU A 343 13.00 4.56 5.20
N SER A 344 14.17 4.82 5.78
CA SER A 344 14.31 5.63 7.01
C SER A 344 14.26 7.14 6.78
N ALA A 345 14.18 7.60 5.53
CA ALA A 345 14.12 9.01 5.17
C ALA A 345 12.97 9.27 4.20
N ASP A 346 12.50 10.51 4.14
CA ASP A 346 11.72 10.95 2.99
C ASP A 346 12.60 10.79 1.75
N ILE A 347 12.08 10.10 0.73
CA ILE A 347 12.61 10.24 -0.60
C ILE A 347 12.22 11.65 -1.01
N ILE A 348 13.10 12.60 -0.76
CA ILE A 348 12.94 13.95 -1.30
C ILE A 348 12.93 13.74 -2.81
N ALA A 349 11.76 13.93 -3.43
CA ALA A 349 11.65 13.91 -4.88
C ALA A 349 12.79 14.78 -5.44
N PRO A 350 13.60 14.27 -6.40
CA PRO A 350 14.66 15.08 -6.97
C PRO A 350 14.03 16.38 -7.46
N VAL A 351 14.58 17.51 -7.01
CA VAL A 351 14.08 18.84 -7.40
C VAL A 351 13.92 18.84 -8.92
N ALA A 352 12.70 19.11 -9.40
CA ALA A 352 12.41 19.14 -10.84
C ALA A 352 13.52 19.94 -11.55
N PRO A 353 14.07 19.44 -12.68
CA PRO A 353 15.19 20.09 -13.34
C PRO A 353 14.80 21.52 -13.73
N SER A 354 15.24 22.48 -12.93
CA SER A 354 15.11 23.90 -13.23
C SER A 354 16.25 24.25 -14.18
N GLY A 355 15.94 24.50 -15.45
CA GLY A 355 16.99 24.92 -16.39
C GLY A 355 16.72 24.83 -17.89
N LEU A 356 15.62 24.22 -18.34
CA LEU A 356 15.26 24.25 -19.76
C LEU A 356 14.25 25.38 -20.03
N ASN A 357 14.76 26.61 -20.03
CA ASN A 357 14.09 27.67 -20.78
C ASN A 357 14.31 27.35 -22.26
N VAL A 358 13.24 26.94 -22.95
CA VAL A 358 13.22 26.92 -24.41
C VAL A 358 13.00 28.38 -24.83
N GLU A 359 14.05 29.04 -25.32
CA GLU A 359 13.92 30.29 -26.10
C GLU A 359 13.46 29.99 -27.52
#